data_AF-V4TVK0-F1
#
_entry.id   AF-V4TVK0-F1
#
_cell.length_a   1.000
_cell.length_b   1.000
_cell.length_c   1.000
_cell.angle_alpha   90.00
_cell.angle_beta   90.00
_cell.angle_gamma   90.00
#
_symmetry.space_group_name_H-M   'P 1'
#
loop_
_entity.id
_entity.type
_entity.pdbx_description
1 polymer ?
#
loop_
_entity_poly.entity_id
_entity_poly.type
_entity_poly.pdbx_seq_one_letter_code
_entity_poly.pdbx_strand_id
1 'polypeptide(L)'
;MNHLNRTPENGPFREVVVSLDGEVVGAIWPFSVIYTGGISPLFWAPITGIGSFDLPSYDIEITPFLGNILDGEIHKFGFSVTNALNVWLIDANLHLWLDSRSTKTEGKVLKKNVMPLRVSLHADFEGLDGTFLKNVSRSISATGQIRSSYGEITTSWIQNFSYSNSMLISKNENLQIIDQMIHFHDSVCTKMPLSLAYSQSSHKVYPLRLSIDVLDKGNRSFLQLTNVTLGYYEEKSRSSAGFDFSFSTLKNLQNGQVVLTIVNNFIVDARWSTQQVYKYHGSDLCYFRNISSSNDIIAYDKVGNACNGERTDSRLGYEIRRWLPSTARKDPLASDELKEKHEILSY
;
A
#
# COMPACT_ATOMS: atom_id res chain seq x y z
N MET A 1 -18.05 33.76 -15.24
CA MET A 1 -18.77 33.27 -14.05
C MET A 1 -19.09 31.81 -14.23
N ASN A 2 -18.45 30.95 -13.44
CA ASN A 2 -18.97 29.65 -12.99
C ASN A 2 -18.15 29.28 -11.75
N HIS A 3 -18.70 29.65 -10.59
CA HIS A 3 -18.21 29.30 -9.27
C HIS A 3 -18.45 27.80 -9.02
N LEU A 4 -17.61 26.94 -9.59
CA LEU A 4 -17.44 25.60 -9.05
C LEU A 4 -16.27 25.66 -8.07
N ASN A 5 -16.55 26.15 -6.85
CA ASN A 5 -15.78 25.79 -5.67
C ASN A 5 -15.99 24.29 -5.42
N ARG A 6 -15.48 23.42 -6.30
CA ARG A 6 -15.24 22.03 -5.95
C ARG A 6 -13.95 22.02 -5.15
N THR A 7 -14.05 22.38 -3.88
CA THR A 7 -13.10 21.86 -2.88
C THR A 7 -12.99 20.35 -3.14
N PRO A 8 -11.80 19.76 -3.32
CA PRO A 8 -11.66 18.32 -3.47
C PRO A 8 -12.32 17.67 -2.26
N GLU A 9 -13.51 17.10 -2.43
CA GLU A 9 -14.54 17.16 -1.36
C GLU A 9 -14.12 16.52 -0.04
N ASN A 10 -13.09 15.68 -0.01
CA ASN A 10 -12.54 15.16 1.24
C ASN A 10 -11.01 14.90 1.23
N GLY A 11 -10.26 15.52 0.30
CA GLY A 11 -8.81 15.31 0.17
C GLY A 11 -8.36 13.85 -0.09
N PRO A 12 -7.05 13.54 -0.02
CA PRO A 12 -6.48 12.26 -0.48
C PRO A 12 -6.41 11.15 0.59
N PHE A 13 -6.77 11.47 1.84
CA PHE A 13 -6.63 10.55 2.97
C PHE A 13 -7.98 9.93 3.35
N ARG A 14 -8.00 8.63 3.62
CA ARG A 14 -9.15 7.90 4.17
C ARG A 14 -8.66 7.06 5.35
N GLU A 15 -9.47 7.00 6.40
CA GLU A 15 -9.27 6.09 7.53
C GLU A 15 -10.58 5.39 7.81
N VAL A 16 -10.52 4.06 7.91
CA VAL A 16 -11.61 3.25 8.44
C VAL A 16 -11.42 3.15 9.95
N VAL A 17 -12.36 3.67 10.73
CA VAL A 17 -12.36 3.61 12.20
C VAL A 17 -13.31 2.51 12.62
N VAL A 18 -12.83 1.65 13.52
CA VAL A 18 -13.61 0.56 14.10
C VAL A 18 -13.90 0.86 15.56
N SER A 19 -15.17 0.73 15.93
CA SER A 19 -15.67 0.96 17.27
C SER A 19 -16.38 -0.26 17.86
N LEU A 20 -16.32 -0.37 19.18
CA LEU A 20 -17.09 -1.29 20.01
C LEU A 20 -17.94 -0.44 20.95
N ASP A 21 -19.25 -0.55 20.86
CA ASP A 21 -20.22 0.20 21.68
C ASP A 21 -20.00 1.72 21.65
N GLY A 22 -19.58 2.22 20.48
CA GLY A 22 -19.30 3.64 20.24
C GLY A 22 -17.87 4.08 20.60
N GLU A 23 -17.07 3.25 21.26
CA GLU A 23 -15.68 3.55 21.58
C GLU A 23 -14.73 3.03 20.50
N VAL A 24 -13.72 3.82 20.10
CA VAL A 24 -12.73 3.36 19.12
C VAL A 24 -11.87 2.22 19.69
N VAL A 25 -11.83 1.12 18.95
CA VAL A 25 -11.01 -0.07 19.26
C VAL A 25 -9.96 -0.37 18.20
N GLY A 26 -9.98 0.32 17.06
CA GLY A 26 -8.98 0.15 16.00
C GLY A 26 -9.19 1.09 14.83
N ALA A 27 -8.22 1.11 13.93
CA ALA A 27 -8.31 1.82 12.65
C ALA A 27 -7.60 1.02 11.55
N ILE A 28 -7.93 1.30 10.29
CA ILE A 28 -7.26 0.76 9.10
C ILE A 28 -7.08 1.89 8.09
N TRP A 29 -5.85 2.01 7.56
CA TRP A 29 -5.52 2.91 6.47
C TRP A 29 -5.31 2.08 5.21
N PRO A 30 -6.33 2.00 4.34
CA PRO A 30 -6.38 1.02 3.27
C PRO A 30 -5.37 1.34 2.16
N PHE A 31 -4.92 0.29 1.50
CA PHE A 31 -4.15 0.37 0.27
C PHE A 31 -5.00 1.03 -0.83
N SER A 32 -4.39 1.92 -1.61
CA SER A 32 -5.07 2.63 -2.70
C SER A 32 -5.23 1.72 -3.92
N VAL A 33 -6.31 0.94 -3.93
CA VAL A 33 -6.68 0.09 -5.08
C VAL A 33 -7.12 0.97 -6.24
N ILE A 34 -6.48 0.80 -7.40
CA ILE A 34 -6.90 1.43 -8.65
C ILE A 34 -7.56 0.36 -9.52
N TYR A 35 -8.86 0.49 -9.70
CA TYR A 35 -9.65 -0.43 -10.54
C TYR A 35 -9.35 -0.23 -12.03
N THR A 36 -9.77 -1.19 -12.87
CA THR A 36 -9.45 -1.28 -14.31
C THR A 36 -9.93 -0.11 -15.19
N GLY A 37 -10.69 0.84 -14.64
CA GLY A 37 -11.04 2.11 -15.31
C GLY A 37 -10.37 3.35 -14.72
N GLY A 38 -9.63 3.24 -13.63
CA GLY A 38 -9.04 4.37 -12.92
C GLY A 38 -7.80 4.93 -13.61
N ILE A 39 -7.63 6.26 -13.57
CA ILE A 39 -6.53 7.02 -14.19
C ILE A 39 -6.53 6.92 -15.73
N SER A 40 -6.29 5.73 -16.28
CA SER A 40 -6.45 5.41 -17.70
C SER A 40 -6.77 3.91 -17.84
N PRO A 41 -7.82 3.53 -18.57
CA PRO A 41 -8.13 2.11 -18.82
C PRO A 41 -6.98 1.34 -19.47
N LEU A 42 -6.12 2.04 -20.23
CA LEU A 42 -4.98 1.44 -20.94
C LEU A 42 -3.92 0.88 -19.99
N PHE A 43 -3.85 1.31 -18.72
CA PHE A 43 -2.91 0.71 -17.76
C PHE A 43 -3.23 -0.75 -17.44
N TRP A 44 -4.51 -1.15 -17.55
CA TRP A 44 -5.02 -2.31 -16.83
C TRP A 44 -5.30 -3.51 -17.75
N ALA A 45 -4.68 -3.55 -18.92
CA ALA A 45 -4.78 -4.65 -19.88
C ALA A 45 -3.39 -5.06 -20.40
N PRO A 46 -3.05 -6.36 -20.40
CA PRO A 46 -3.72 -7.49 -19.75
C PRO A 46 -3.41 -7.61 -18.24
N ILE A 47 -2.56 -6.76 -17.67
CA ILE A 47 -2.17 -6.79 -16.25
C ILE A 47 -3.02 -5.77 -15.49
N THR A 48 -3.90 -6.23 -14.58
CA THR A 48 -4.78 -5.34 -13.83
C THR A 48 -4.11 -4.72 -12.59
N GLY A 49 -4.72 -3.67 -12.04
CA GLY A 49 -4.22 -2.99 -10.84
C GLY A 49 -4.12 -3.92 -9.64
N ILE A 50 -3.09 -3.73 -8.81
CA ILE A 50 -2.92 -4.51 -7.57
C ILE A 50 -4.21 -4.46 -6.75
N GLY A 51 -4.75 -5.62 -6.38
CA GLY A 51 -5.96 -5.75 -5.57
C GLY A 51 -7.28 -5.41 -6.26
N SER A 52 -7.29 -5.17 -7.58
CA SER A 52 -8.50 -4.77 -8.33
C SER A 52 -9.55 -5.89 -8.49
N PHE A 53 -9.12 -7.16 -8.43
CA PHE A 53 -10.02 -8.33 -8.43
C PHE A 53 -10.11 -9.04 -7.08
N ASP A 54 -9.09 -8.87 -6.22
CA ASP A 54 -9.01 -9.47 -4.89
C ASP A 54 -8.57 -8.39 -3.91
N LEU A 55 -9.55 -7.79 -3.24
CA LEU A 55 -9.33 -6.62 -2.39
C LEU A 55 -8.52 -7.00 -1.14
N PRO A 56 -7.56 -6.16 -0.70
CA PRO A 56 -6.87 -6.40 0.54
C PRO A 56 -7.83 -6.48 1.73
N SER A 57 -7.67 -7.52 2.54
CA SER A 57 -8.35 -7.67 3.83
C SER A 57 -7.43 -7.24 4.97
N TYR A 58 -8.03 -6.81 6.08
CA TYR A 58 -7.30 -6.24 7.22
C TYR A 58 -7.80 -6.81 8.53
N ASP A 59 -6.85 -7.14 9.41
CA ASP A 59 -7.15 -7.66 10.74
C ASP A 59 -7.11 -6.54 11.80
N ILE A 60 -8.05 -6.57 12.73
CA ILE A 60 -8.06 -5.75 13.94
C ILE A 60 -8.15 -6.69 15.13
N GLU A 61 -7.20 -6.56 16.05
CA GLU A 61 -7.15 -7.39 17.25
C GLU A 61 -8.13 -6.89 18.30
N ILE A 62 -9.16 -7.68 18.59
CA ILE A 62 -10.21 -7.34 19.56
C ILE A 62 -9.98 -8.06 20.91
N THR A 63 -9.04 -9.01 20.99
CA THR A 63 -8.74 -9.79 22.21
C THR A 63 -8.56 -8.94 23.48
N PRO A 64 -7.84 -7.79 23.45
CA PRO A 64 -7.73 -6.92 24.63
C PRO A 64 -9.07 -6.39 25.18
N PHE A 65 -10.11 -6.36 24.36
CA PHE A 65 -11.44 -5.86 24.68
C PHE A 65 -12.43 -6.95 25.06
N LEU A 66 -12.03 -8.23 25.08
CA LEU A 66 -12.93 -9.34 25.41
C LEU A 66 -13.63 -9.18 26.76
N GLY A 67 -13.00 -8.53 27.74
CA GLY A 67 -13.64 -8.22 29.02
C GLY A 67 -14.91 -7.35 28.89
N ASN A 68 -15.00 -6.53 27.86
CA ASN A 68 -16.18 -5.71 27.59
C ASN A 68 -17.23 -6.46 26.74
N ILE A 69 -16.87 -7.58 26.12
CA ILE A 69 -17.74 -8.33 25.18
C ILE A 69 -18.34 -9.59 25.84
N LEU A 70 -17.69 -10.10 26.89
CA LEU A 70 -18.05 -11.35 27.58
C LEU A 70 -18.97 -11.13 28.78
N ASP A 71 -19.76 -10.05 28.79
CA ASP A 71 -20.69 -9.72 29.89
C ASP A 71 -22.08 -10.36 29.71
N GLY A 72 -22.39 -10.88 28.52
CA GLY A 72 -23.67 -11.52 28.19
C GLY A 72 -24.69 -10.58 27.54
N GLU A 73 -24.32 -9.33 27.27
CA GLU A 73 -25.15 -8.32 26.64
C GLU A 73 -24.97 -8.27 25.11
N ILE A 74 -25.80 -7.47 24.46
CA ILE A 74 -25.70 -7.20 23.02
C ILE A 74 -24.68 -6.08 22.80
N HIS A 75 -23.64 -6.37 22.03
CA HIS A 75 -22.63 -5.39 21.63
C HIS A 75 -22.75 -4.97 20.17
N LYS A 76 -22.32 -3.74 19.88
CA LYS A 76 -22.33 -3.17 18.53
C LYS A 76 -20.91 -2.89 18.05
N PHE A 77 -20.50 -3.60 17.01
CA PHE A 77 -19.35 -3.21 16.19
C PHE A 77 -19.77 -2.12 15.19
N GLY A 78 -19.08 -0.98 15.23
CA GLY A 78 -19.28 0.13 14.32
C GLY A 78 -18.10 0.29 13.37
N PHE A 79 -18.40 0.62 12.12
CA PHE A 79 -17.41 0.95 11.10
C PHE A 79 -17.76 2.31 10.54
N SER A 80 -16.79 3.23 10.52
CA SER A 80 -16.97 4.54 9.89
C SER A 80 -15.73 4.89 9.08
N VAL A 81 -15.92 5.63 7.99
CA VAL A 81 -14.81 6.03 7.11
C VAL A 81 -14.69 7.54 7.15
N THR A 82 -13.56 8.03 7.65
CA THR A 82 -13.29 9.47 7.65
C THR A 82 -13.01 9.93 6.23
N ASN A 83 -13.45 11.16 5.93
CA ASN A 83 -13.25 11.78 4.64
C ASN A 83 -13.84 10.96 3.47
N ALA A 84 -14.76 10.03 3.71
CA ALA A 84 -15.36 9.23 2.64
C ALA A 84 -16.17 10.12 1.68
N LEU A 85 -16.27 9.66 0.43
CA LEU A 85 -17.35 10.13 -0.44
C LEU A 85 -18.68 9.50 0.01
N ASN A 86 -19.71 9.65 -0.81
CA ASN A 86 -21.10 9.32 -0.51
C ASN A 86 -21.32 7.89 0.00
N VAL A 87 -20.55 6.91 -0.47
CA VAL A 87 -20.71 5.48 -0.14
C VAL A 87 -19.34 4.80 0.00
N TRP A 88 -19.23 3.94 1.02
CA TRP A 88 -18.14 2.98 1.20
C TRP A 88 -18.73 1.61 1.55
N LEU A 89 -18.37 0.57 0.79
CA LEU A 89 -18.80 -0.79 1.07
C LEU A 89 -17.78 -1.43 2.03
N ILE A 90 -18.28 -1.95 3.15
CA ILE A 90 -17.48 -2.61 4.17
C ILE A 90 -18.17 -3.92 4.51
N ASP A 91 -17.38 -4.98 4.55
CA ASP A 91 -17.76 -6.27 5.11
C ASP A 91 -16.78 -6.64 6.22
N ALA A 92 -17.21 -7.46 7.17
CA ALA A 92 -16.40 -7.84 8.32
C ALA A 92 -16.72 -9.26 8.79
N ASN A 93 -15.67 -10.00 9.13
CA ASN A 93 -15.76 -11.32 9.75
C ASN A 93 -15.21 -11.25 11.17
N LEU A 94 -15.87 -11.90 12.12
CA LEU A 94 -15.39 -12.04 13.49
C LEU A 94 -14.75 -13.42 13.66
N HIS A 95 -13.45 -13.45 13.94
CA HIS A 95 -12.73 -14.69 14.22
C HIS A 95 -12.62 -14.91 15.73
N LEU A 96 -13.02 -16.10 16.19
CA LEU A 96 -13.08 -16.44 17.60
C LEU A 96 -12.35 -17.76 17.87
N TRP A 97 -11.72 -17.85 19.04
CA TRP A 97 -11.20 -19.10 19.60
C TRP A 97 -11.96 -19.39 20.89
N LEU A 98 -12.50 -20.60 21.00
CA LEU A 98 -13.28 -21.04 22.15
C LEU A 98 -12.42 -21.87 23.11
N ASP A 99 -12.55 -21.59 24.40
CA ASP A 99 -11.94 -22.41 25.45
C ASP A 99 -12.78 -23.66 25.70
N SER A 100 -12.37 -24.78 25.10
CA SER A 100 -13.07 -26.07 25.26
C SER A 100 -13.09 -26.64 26.68
N ARG A 101 -12.26 -26.11 27.60
CA ARG A 101 -12.11 -26.62 28.97
C ARG A 101 -12.75 -25.71 30.02
N SER A 102 -13.33 -24.59 29.61
CA SER A 102 -14.07 -23.68 30.50
C SER A 102 -15.46 -23.41 29.95
N THR A 103 -16.46 -23.41 30.81
CA THR A 103 -17.83 -23.02 30.44
C THR A 103 -17.99 -21.51 30.32
N LYS A 104 -17.07 -20.73 30.91
CA LYS A 104 -17.08 -19.27 30.87
C LYS A 104 -15.65 -18.72 30.84
N THR A 105 -15.42 -17.78 29.96
CA THR A 105 -14.19 -16.97 29.93
C THR A 105 -14.54 -15.61 30.52
N GLU A 106 -13.68 -15.09 31.39
CA GLU A 106 -13.84 -13.76 31.96
C GLU A 106 -12.69 -12.88 31.52
N GLY A 107 -12.90 -11.58 31.43
CA GLY A 107 -11.83 -10.67 31.09
C GLY A 107 -12.06 -9.27 31.62
N LYS A 108 -11.04 -8.43 31.50
CA LYS A 108 -11.11 -6.99 31.76
C LYS A 108 -10.11 -6.25 30.89
N VAL A 109 -10.50 -5.06 30.45
CA VAL A 109 -9.57 -4.12 29.83
C VAL A 109 -8.70 -3.50 30.92
N LEU A 110 -7.38 -3.62 30.80
CA LEU A 110 -6.43 -3.03 31.75
C LEU A 110 -6.06 -1.60 31.37
N LYS A 111 -5.80 -1.37 30.09
CA LYS A 111 -5.39 -0.07 29.57
C LYS A 111 -5.87 0.08 28.13
N LYS A 112 -6.39 1.27 27.81
CA LYS A 112 -6.71 1.68 26.45
C LYS A 112 -6.13 3.07 26.22
N ASN A 113 -5.42 3.25 25.11
CA ASN A 113 -4.90 4.55 24.70
C ASN A 113 -5.18 4.74 23.21
N VAL A 114 -6.12 5.64 22.90
CA VAL A 114 -6.46 6.02 21.52
C VAL A 114 -5.99 7.46 21.35
N MET A 115 -4.89 7.67 20.65
CA MET A 115 -4.45 9.03 20.34
C MET A 115 -5.37 9.63 19.26
N PRO A 116 -5.72 10.92 19.37
CA PRO A 116 -6.45 11.60 18.30
C PRO A 116 -5.61 11.63 17.02
N LEU A 117 -6.30 11.70 15.88
CA LEU A 117 -5.67 11.84 14.57
C LEU A 117 -4.87 13.15 14.53
N ARG A 118 -3.55 13.07 14.29
CA ARG A 118 -2.70 14.24 14.11
C ARG A 118 -2.61 14.55 12.63
N VAL A 119 -3.13 15.69 12.22
CA VAL A 119 -3.17 16.14 10.82
C VAL A 119 -2.34 17.40 10.68
N SER A 120 -1.42 17.41 9.71
CA SER A 120 -0.72 18.60 9.24
C SER A 120 -1.04 18.78 7.76
N LEU A 121 -1.46 19.98 7.40
CA LEU A 121 -1.85 20.34 6.06
C LEU A 121 -1.16 21.65 5.70
N HIS A 122 -0.48 21.66 4.56
CA HIS A 122 0.11 22.84 3.97
C HIS A 122 -0.28 22.89 2.49
N ALA A 123 -0.76 24.04 2.04
CA ALA A 123 -1.16 24.27 0.67
C ALA A 123 -0.66 25.66 0.28
N ASP A 124 0.05 25.73 -0.84
CA ASP A 124 0.59 26.97 -1.37
C ASP A 124 0.30 27.00 -2.86
N PHE A 125 -0.55 27.93 -3.29
CA PHE A 125 -1.06 27.99 -4.65
C PHE A 125 -1.01 29.43 -5.18
N GLU A 126 -0.53 29.56 -6.42
CA GLU A 126 -0.57 30.79 -7.20
C GLU A 126 -1.38 30.53 -8.48
N GLY A 127 -2.61 31.02 -8.52
CA GLY A 127 -3.55 30.71 -9.61
C GLY A 127 -3.91 29.22 -9.60
N LEU A 128 -3.58 28.52 -10.68
CA LEU A 128 -3.87 27.09 -10.85
C LEU A 128 -2.69 26.19 -10.45
N ASP A 129 -1.51 26.78 -10.27
CA ASP A 129 -0.28 26.07 -9.95
C ASP A 129 -0.03 26.15 -8.44
N GLY A 130 0.63 25.13 -7.89
CA GLY A 130 0.91 25.09 -6.47
C GLY A 130 1.31 23.74 -5.94
N THR A 131 1.52 23.71 -4.64
CA THR A 131 1.86 22.50 -3.88
C THR A 131 0.85 22.25 -2.78
N PHE A 132 0.60 20.98 -2.52
CA PHE A 132 -0.24 20.51 -1.45
C PHE A 132 0.48 19.38 -0.71
N LEU A 133 0.64 19.52 0.60
CA LEU A 133 1.26 18.54 1.47
C LEU A 133 0.31 18.19 2.61
N LYS A 134 -0.01 16.90 2.75
CA LYS A 134 -0.83 16.37 3.83
C LYS A 134 -0.08 15.26 4.55
N ASN A 135 0.18 15.46 5.83
CA ASN A 135 0.75 14.46 6.71
C ASN A 135 -0.27 14.07 7.78
N VAL A 136 -0.45 12.77 8.02
CA VAL A 136 -1.36 12.26 9.04
C VAL A 136 -0.67 11.18 9.86
N SER A 137 -0.86 11.18 11.18
CA SER A 137 -0.38 10.11 12.06
C SER A 137 -1.42 9.72 13.11
N ARG A 138 -1.41 8.45 13.51
CA ARG A 138 -2.25 7.90 14.58
C ARG A 138 -1.55 6.78 15.33
N SER A 139 -1.84 6.66 16.62
CA SER A 139 -1.42 5.53 17.44
C SER A 139 -2.60 5.07 18.30
N ILE A 140 -2.83 3.76 18.32
CA ILE A 140 -3.84 3.10 19.14
C ILE A 140 -3.17 1.94 19.86
N SER A 141 -3.44 1.78 21.16
CA SER A 141 -2.99 0.61 21.89
C SER A 141 -3.99 0.20 22.96
N ALA A 142 -4.06 -1.09 23.23
CA ALA A 142 -4.86 -1.65 24.30
C ALA A 142 -4.15 -2.83 24.94
N THR A 143 -4.38 -3.00 26.24
CA THR A 143 -3.98 -4.15 27.02
C THR A 143 -5.19 -4.68 27.75
N GLY A 144 -5.47 -5.97 27.58
CA GLY A 144 -6.54 -6.68 28.25
C GLY A 144 -6.01 -7.91 28.96
N GLN A 145 -6.80 -8.39 29.91
CA GLN A 145 -6.52 -9.60 30.65
C GLN A 145 -7.73 -10.54 30.56
N ILE A 146 -7.45 -11.81 30.33
CA ILE A 146 -8.44 -12.86 30.16
C ILE A 146 -8.11 -13.99 31.13
N ARG A 147 -9.13 -14.48 31.82
CA ARG A 147 -9.05 -15.67 32.66
C ARG A 147 -9.72 -16.83 31.94
N SER A 148 -8.92 -17.83 31.61
CA SER A 148 -9.34 -19.05 30.90
C SER A 148 -8.89 -20.30 31.65
N SER A 149 -9.23 -21.48 31.14
CA SER A 149 -8.73 -22.77 31.61
C SER A 149 -7.19 -22.89 31.54
N TYR A 150 -6.55 -22.08 30.71
CA TYR A 150 -5.10 -22.00 30.57
C TYR A 150 -4.44 -21.01 31.55
N GLY A 151 -5.23 -20.38 32.41
CA GLY A 151 -4.78 -19.39 33.39
C GLY A 151 -5.06 -17.95 32.96
N GLU A 152 -4.29 -17.04 33.56
CA GLU A 152 -4.40 -15.59 33.33
C GLU A 152 -3.55 -15.17 32.13
N ILE A 153 -4.22 -14.77 31.07
CA ILE A 153 -3.64 -14.38 29.79
C ILE A 153 -3.69 -12.87 29.68
N THR A 154 -2.55 -12.24 29.41
CA THR A 154 -2.50 -10.79 29.14
C THR A 154 -2.19 -10.56 27.68
N THR A 155 -3.06 -9.85 26.97
CA THR A 155 -2.87 -9.49 25.56
C THR A 155 -2.69 -8.00 25.42
N SER A 156 -1.61 -7.60 24.79
CA SER A 156 -1.31 -6.22 24.41
C SER A 156 -1.30 -6.10 22.90
N TRP A 157 -1.93 -5.07 22.38
CA TRP A 157 -1.99 -4.76 20.97
C TRP A 157 -1.71 -3.28 20.71
N ILE A 158 -1.04 -3.00 19.59
CA ILE A 158 -0.63 -1.67 19.15
C ILE A 158 -0.85 -1.55 17.64
N GLN A 159 -1.36 -0.40 17.20
CA GLN A 159 -1.32 0.07 15.83
C GLN A 159 -0.67 1.45 15.77
N ASN A 160 0.28 1.62 14.85
CA ASN A 160 0.92 2.89 14.54
C ASN A 160 0.81 3.17 13.05
N PHE A 161 0.42 4.39 12.71
CA PHE A 161 0.17 4.80 11.35
C PHE A 161 0.87 6.11 11.01
N SER A 162 1.42 6.20 9.80
CA SER A 162 1.99 7.41 9.22
C SER A 162 1.64 7.53 7.74
N TYR A 163 1.18 8.70 7.34
CA TYR A 163 0.70 8.99 5.99
C TYR A 163 1.35 10.30 5.57
N SER A 164 1.87 10.31 4.34
CA SER A 164 2.36 11.49 3.69
C SER A 164 1.80 11.52 2.28
N ASN A 165 1.34 12.68 1.85
CA ASN A 165 0.96 12.94 0.47
C ASN A 165 1.47 14.31 0.06
N SER A 166 2.28 14.35 -0.99
CA SER A 166 2.66 15.56 -1.69
C SER A 166 2.01 15.57 -3.07
N MET A 167 1.51 16.73 -3.46
CA MET A 167 0.98 17.00 -4.79
C MET A 167 1.59 18.30 -5.30
N LEU A 168 2.10 18.26 -6.53
CA LEU A 168 2.57 19.41 -7.28
C LEU A 168 1.69 19.57 -8.50
N ILE A 169 1.15 20.77 -8.70
CA ILE A 169 0.45 21.20 -9.91
C ILE A 169 1.26 22.35 -10.49
N SER A 170 1.61 22.27 -11.77
CA SER A 170 2.44 23.29 -12.42
C SER A 170 2.16 23.36 -13.92
N LYS A 171 2.72 24.37 -14.58
CA LYS A 171 2.56 24.63 -16.03
C LYS A 171 1.11 24.92 -16.40
N ASN A 172 0.39 25.70 -15.58
CA ASN A 172 -1.05 25.93 -15.72
C ASN A 172 -1.83 24.60 -15.75
N GLU A 173 -1.69 23.80 -14.70
CA GLU A 173 -2.32 22.46 -14.55
C GLU A 173 -1.87 21.35 -15.49
N ASN A 174 -1.03 21.65 -16.48
CA ASN A 174 -0.59 20.65 -17.45
C ASN A 174 0.35 19.61 -16.86
N LEU A 175 1.01 19.89 -15.73
CA LEU A 175 1.83 18.93 -15.00
C LEU A 175 1.25 18.70 -13.60
N GLN A 176 0.87 17.46 -13.32
CA GLN A 176 0.47 17.00 -12.00
C GLN A 176 1.39 15.87 -11.54
N ILE A 177 1.96 15.99 -10.35
CA ILE A 177 2.75 14.94 -9.69
C ILE A 177 2.18 14.68 -8.31
N ILE A 178 1.95 13.41 -7.99
CA ILE A 178 1.49 12.95 -6.68
C ILE A 178 2.50 11.92 -6.17
N ASP A 179 2.97 12.10 -4.93
CA ASP A 179 3.70 11.08 -4.18
C ASP A 179 2.97 10.85 -2.85
N GLN A 180 2.47 9.63 -2.66
CA GLN A 180 1.76 9.20 -1.47
C GLN A 180 2.49 8.02 -0.84
N MET A 181 2.58 8.03 0.48
CA MET A 181 3.14 6.93 1.26
C MET A 181 2.30 6.67 2.51
N ILE A 182 1.84 5.43 2.67
CA ILE A 182 1.23 4.93 3.91
C ILE A 182 2.22 3.96 4.56
N HIS A 183 2.48 4.16 5.84
CA HIS A 183 3.10 3.20 6.74
C HIS A 183 2.08 2.75 7.77
N PHE A 184 1.96 1.44 7.93
CA PHE A 184 1.12 0.82 8.95
C PHE A 184 1.92 -0.26 9.67
N HIS A 185 2.08 -0.10 10.98
CA HIS A 185 2.67 -1.09 11.85
C HIS A 185 1.63 -1.56 12.86
N ASP A 186 1.45 -2.87 12.98
CA ASP A 186 0.66 -3.50 14.04
C ASP A 186 1.46 -4.57 14.76
N SER A 187 1.18 -4.73 16.05
CA SER A 187 1.71 -5.85 16.82
C SER A 187 0.72 -6.30 17.89
N VAL A 188 0.73 -7.60 18.15
CA VAL A 188 0.00 -8.24 19.24
C VAL A 188 0.98 -9.11 20.02
N CYS A 189 0.91 -9.05 21.33
CA CYS A 189 1.76 -9.77 22.26
C CYS A 189 0.88 -10.36 23.36
N THR A 190 0.85 -11.69 23.45
CA THR A 190 0.07 -12.44 24.44
C THR A 190 1.01 -13.15 25.39
N LYS A 191 0.88 -12.84 26.67
CA LYS A 191 1.67 -13.41 27.77
C LYS A 191 0.81 -14.35 28.59
N MET A 192 1.33 -15.54 28.81
CA MET A 192 0.82 -16.49 29.80
C MET A 192 1.65 -16.39 31.09
N PRO A 193 1.17 -16.93 32.22
CA PRO A 193 1.89 -16.83 33.50
C PRO A 193 3.31 -17.41 33.49
N LEU A 194 3.61 -18.34 32.58
CA LEU A 194 4.87 -19.08 32.52
C LEU A 194 5.70 -18.85 31.23
N SER A 195 5.20 -18.11 30.25
CA SER A 195 5.93 -17.80 28.99
C SER A 195 5.24 -16.73 28.13
N LEU A 196 5.98 -16.18 27.16
CA LEU A 196 5.35 -15.51 26.01
C LEU A 196 4.65 -16.59 25.17
N ALA A 197 3.33 -16.53 25.11
CA ALA A 197 2.55 -17.56 24.41
C ALA A 197 2.46 -17.30 22.92
N TYR A 198 2.37 -16.02 22.54
CA TYR A 198 2.18 -15.63 21.16
C TYR A 198 2.62 -14.18 20.94
N SER A 199 3.30 -13.93 19.83
CA SER A 199 3.58 -12.58 19.35
C SER A 199 3.42 -12.55 17.84
N GLN A 200 2.72 -11.56 17.33
CA GLN A 200 2.66 -11.29 15.90
C GLN A 200 2.93 -9.81 15.67
N SER A 201 3.66 -9.50 14.60
CA SER A 201 3.97 -8.14 14.19
C SER A 201 3.91 -8.05 12.68
N SER A 202 3.35 -6.96 12.17
CA SER A 202 3.40 -6.66 10.76
C SER A 202 3.79 -5.20 10.48
N HIS A 203 4.48 -5.01 9.37
CA HIS A 203 4.83 -3.70 8.85
C HIS A 203 4.46 -3.65 7.37
N LYS A 204 3.57 -2.72 7.03
CA LYS A 204 3.00 -2.54 5.70
C LYS A 204 3.38 -1.16 5.18
N VAL A 205 3.79 -1.09 3.92
CA VAL A 205 4.13 0.16 3.24
C VAL A 205 3.46 0.20 1.88
N TYR A 206 2.67 1.24 1.63
CA TYR A 206 1.89 1.42 0.41
C TYR A 206 2.26 2.73 -0.30
N PRO A 207 3.29 2.73 -1.18
CA PRO A 207 3.56 3.89 -2.02
C PRO A 207 2.64 3.95 -3.23
N LEU A 208 2.25 5.17 -3.58
CA LEU A 208 1.58 5.51 -4.84
C LEU A 208 2.26 6.74 -5.41
N ARG A 209 2.76 6.65 -6.65
CA ARG A 209 3.19 7.80 -7.43
C ARG A 209 2.39 7.91 -8.70
N LEU A 210 1.96 9.12 -9.02
CA LEU A 210 1.27 9.44 -10.26
C LEU A 210 1.92 10.68 -10.85
N SER A 211 2.21 10.66 -12.15
CA SER A 211 2.64 11.82 -12.90
C SER A 211 1.82 11.91 -14.17
N ILE A 212 1.24 13.07 -14.42
CA ILE A 212 0.52 13.43 -15.64
C ILE A 212 1.19 14.67 -16.19
N ASP A 213 1.70 14.62 -17.42
CA ASP A 213 2.28 15.77 -18.13
C ASP A 213 1.59 15.92 -19.49
N VAL A 214 1.01 17.09 -19.73
CA VAL A 214 0.33 17.45 -20.96
C VAL A 214 1.19 18.46 -21.71
N LEU A 215 1.64 18.07 -22.90
CA LEU A 215 2.47 18.90 -23.77
C LEU A 215 1.64 19.38 -24.96
N ASP A 216 1.40 20.68 -25.04
CA ASP A 216 0.79 21.31 -26.21
C ASP A 216 1.80 21.34 -27.37
N LYS A 217 1.43 20.76 -28.50
CA LYS A 217 2.23 20.73 -29.74
C LYS A 217 1.78 21.80 -30.75
N GLY A 218 0.81 22.63 -30.41
CA GLY A 218 0.17 23.58 -31.32
C GLY A 218 -0.86 22.92 -32.24
N ASN A 219 -1.57 23.72 -33.04
CA ASN A 219 -2.60 23.24 -33.98
C ASN A 219 -3.65 22.30 -33.35
N ARG A 220 -4.04 22.55 -32.09
CA ARG A 220 -4.97 21.70 -31.32
C ARG A 220 -4.49 20.25 -31.19
N SER A 221 -3.18 20.04 -31.15
CA SER A 221 -2.51 18.77 -30.90
C SER A 221 -1.88 18.76 -29.51
N PHE A 222 -2.15 17.73 -28.72
CA PHE A 222 -1.60 17.54 -27.39
C PHE A 222 -0.95 16.16 -27.27
N LEU A 223 0.10 16.05 -26.47
CA LEU A 223 0.69 14.79 -26.05
C LEU A 223 0.50 14.68 -24.53
N GLN A 224 -0.24 13.66 -24.08
CA GLN A 224 -0.41 13.37 -22.67
C GLN A 224 0.43 12.16 -22.29
N LEU A 225 1.37 12.37 -21.37
CA LEU A 225 2.16 11.32 -20.73
C LEU A 225 1.59 11.06 -19.33
N THR A 226 1.29 9.81 -19.00
CA THR A 226 0.85 9.43 -17.66
C THR A 226 1.67 8.25 -17.18
N ASN A 227 2.29 8.38 -16.01
CA ASN A 227 3.05 7.33 -15.35
C ASN A 227 2.44 7.04 -13.98
N VAL A 228 2.29 5.76 -13.64
CA VAL A 228 1.82 5.32 -12.34
C VAL A 228 2.79 4.30 -11.74
N THR A 229 3.07 4.43 -10.45
CA THR A 229 3.80 3.43 -9.67
C THR A 229 2.97 3.11 -8.44
N LEU A 230 2.66 1.83 -8.25
CA LEU A 230 1.85 1.33 -7.15
C LEU A 230 2.62 0.21 -6.43
N GLY A 231 2.80 0.33 -5.12
CA GLY A 231 3.51 -0.66 -4.32
C GLY A 231 2.67 -1.21 -3.19
N TYR A 232 2.71 -2.53 -3.01
CA TYR A 232 2.18 -3.23 -1.84
C TYR A 232 3.32 -4.00 -1.18
N TYR A 233 3.81 -3.49 -0.05
CA TYR A 233 4.87 -4.10 0.74
C TYR A 233 4.33 -4.54 2.09
N GLU A 234 4.65 -5.76 2.49
CA GLU A 234 4.28 -6.29 3.80
C GLU A 234 5.38 -7.21 4.34
N GLU A 235 5.75 -7.00 5.59
CA GLU A 235 6.59 -7.89 6.36
C GLU A 235 5.79 -8.36 7.59
N LYS A 236 5.74 -9.67 7.80
CA LYS A 236 5.04 -10.30 8.93
C LYS A 236 5.99 -11.22 9.66
N SER A 237 5.86 -11.25 10.97
CA SER A 237 6.51 -12.20 11.84
C SER A 237 5.53 -12.68 12.88
N ARG A 238 5.61 -13.97 13.21
CA ARG A 238 4.80 -14.61 14.23
C ARG A 238 5.68 -15.59 14.99
N SER A 239 5.54 -15.60 16.31
CA SER A 239 6.17 -16.54 17.22
C SER A 239 5.17 -17.06 18.23
N SER A 240 5.26 -18.34 18.57
CA SER A 240 4.47 -18.97 19.63
C SER A 240 5.36 -19.76 20.61
N ALA A 241 4.86 -20.00 21.82
CA ALA A 241 5.51 -20.86 22.81
C ALA A 241 5.64 -22.29 22.26
N GLY A 242 6.83 -22.67 21.79
CA GLY A 242 7.10 -24.00 21.24
C GLY A 242 8.04 -24.08 20.03
N PHE A 243 8.78 -23.00 19.71
CA PHE A 243 9.66 -22.87 18.53
C PHE A 243 8.97 -22.68 17.17
N ASP A 244 7.65 -22.53 17.15
CA ASP A 244 6.94 -22.19 15.91
C ASP A 244 7.14 -20.69 15.59
N PHE A 245 8.06 -20.42 14.66
CA PHE A 245 8.37 -19.10 14.14
C PHE A 245 8.07 -19.09 12.65
N SER A 246 7.13 -18.24 12.25
CA SER A 246 6.83 -17.97 10.84
C SER A 246 7.15 -16.52 10.53
N PHE A 247 7.64 -16.31 9.32
CA PHE A 247 7.87 -14.99 8.78
C PHE A 247 7.43 -14.98 7.33
N SER A 248 7.01 -13.83 6.85
CA SER A 248 6.76 -13.64 5.43
C SER A 248 7.08 -12.21 5.01
N THR A 249 7.63 -12.09 3.81
CA THR A 249 7.84 -10.80 3.15
C THR A 249 7.13 -10.82 1.81
N LEU A 250 6.39 -9.77 1.51
CA LEU A 250 5.70 -9.54 0.26
C LEU A 250 6.17 -8.21 -0.31
N LYS A 251 6.63 -8.24 -1.57
CA LYS A 251 6.90 -7.07 -2.37
C LYS A 251 6.21 -7.17 -3.71
N ASN A 252 5.19 -6.34 -3.91
CA ASN A 252 4.45 -6.26 -5.15
C ASN A 252 4.54 -4.83 -5.69
N LEU A 253 5.30 -4.63 -6.77
CA LEU A 253 5.51 -3.33 -7.40
C LEU A 253 4.96 -3.36 -8.81
N GLN A 254 4.08 -2.41 -9.13
CA GLN A 254 3.51 -2.23 -10.45
C GLN A 254 3.87 -0.84 -10.98
N ASN A 255 4.38 -0.78 -12.21
CA ASN A 255 4.66 0.44 -12.94
C ASN A 255 3.87 0.44 -14.24
N GLY A 256 3.19 1.53 -14.54
CA GLY A 256 2.47 1.73 -15.78
C GLY A 256 2.91 3.02 -16.45
N GLN A 257 2.92 3.00 -17.79
CA GLN A 257 3.08 4.19 -18.62
C GLN A 257 2.02 4.21 -19.73
N VAL A 258 1.42 5.37 -19.96
CA VAL A 258 0.50 5.65 -21.06
C VAL A 258 0.93 6.93 -21.76
N VAL A 259 0.97 6.90 -23.08
CA VAL A 259 1.23 8.05 -23.95
C VAL A 259 0.07 8.17 -24.93
N LEU A 260 -0.63 9.29 -24.90
CA LEU A 260 -1.73 9.60 -25.81
C LEU A 260 -1.36 10.79 -26.70
N THR A 261 -1.58 10.64 -28.01
CA THR A 261 -1.58 11.76 -28.95
C THR A 261 -3.02 12.14 -29.26
N ILE A 262 -3.38 13.39 -28.96
CA ILE A 262 -4.73 13.91 -29.11
C ILE A 262 -4.70 15.03 -30.14
N VAL A 263 -5.52 14.96 -31.19
CA VAL A 263 -5.65 16.01 -32.21
C VAL A 263 -7.11 16.36 -32.37
N ASN A 264 -7.44 17.66 -32.32
CA ASN A 264 -8.84 18.13 -32.39
C ASN A 264 -9.77 17.40 -31.40
N ASN A 265 -9.26 17.09 -30.20
CA ASN A 265 -9.98 16.38 -29.15
C ASN A 265 -10.27 14.89 -29.43
N PHE A 266 -9.65 14.30 -30.45
CA PHE A 266 -9.69 12.86 -30.75
C PHE A 266 -8.34 12.21 -30.45
N ILE A 267 -8.37 11.02 -29.84
CA ILE A 267 -7.15 10.20 -29.67
C ILE A 267 -6.80 9.62 -31.04
N VAL A 268 -5.63 9.98 -31.57
CA VAL A 268 -5.14 9.55 -32.88
C VAL A 268 -4.01 8.50 -32.79
N ASP A 269 -3.29 8.46 -31.68
CA ASP A 269 -2.29 7.42 -31.36
C ASP A 269 -2.28 7.19 -29.85
N ALA A 270 -2.04 5.95 -29.43
CA ALA A 270 -1.95 5.55 -28.04
C ALA A 270 -0.90 4.44 -27.87
N ARG A 271 -0.06 4.58 -26.84
CA ARG A 271 0.92 3.57 -26.46
C ARG A 271 0.89 3.37 -24.96
N TRP A 272 0.91 2.13 -24.52
CA TRP A 272 0.86 1.83 -23.09
C TRP A 272 1.69 0.61 -22.77
N SER A 273 2.19 0.58 -21.54
CA SER A 273 2.88 -0.57 -21.00
C SER A 273 2.66 -0.66 -19.50
N THR A 274 2.62 -1.89 -19.00
CA THR A 274 2.51 -2.16 -17.57
C THR A 274 3.48 -3.27 -17.22
N GLN A 275 4.24 -3.08 -16.15
CA GLN A 275 5.13 -4.08 -15.56
C GLN A 275 4.72 -4.32 -14.11
N GLN A 276 4.71 -5.58 -13.70
CA GLN A 276 4.51 -5.97 -12.32
C GLN A 276 5.58 -6.96 -11.87
N VAL A 277 6.21 -6.66 -10.73
CA VAL A 277 7.14 -7.55 -10.05
C VAL A 277 6.55 -7.93 -8.70
N TYR A 278 6.13 -9.18 -8.61
CA TYR A 278 5.62 -9.79 -7.38
C TYR A 278 6.68 -10.72 -6.80
N LYS A 279 7.03 -10.51 -5.52
CA LYS A 279 7.95 -11.35 -4.75
C LYS A 279 7.32 -11.66 -3.40
N TYR A 280 7.07 -12.93 -3.14
CA TYR A 280 6.65 -13.43 -1.84
C TYR A 280 7.66 -14.45 -1.34
N HIS A 281 8.05 -14.30 -0.09
CA HIS A 281 8.96 -15.21 0.59
C HIS A 281 8.44 -15.43 2.01
N GLY A 282 7.83 -16.59 2.24
CA GLY A 282 7.36 -17.06 3.54
C GLY A 282 8.12 -18.29 4.03
N SER A 283 7.82 -18.72 5.26
CA SER A 283 8.32 -19.98 5.83
C SER A 283 7.98 -21.21 4.98
N ASP A 284 6.79 -21.22 4.39
CA ASP A 284 6.21 -22.42 3.75
C ASP A 284 6.11 -22.31 2.22
N LEU A 285 6.19 -21.08 1.69
CA LEU A 285 5.99 -20.80 0.26
C LEU A 285 6.87 -19.65 -0.19
N CYS A 286 7.45 -19.79 -1.38
CA CYS A 286 8.04 -18.68 -2.12
C CYS A 286 7.42 -18.61 -3.50
N TYR A 287 7.17 -17.39 -3.95
CA TYR A 287 6.61 -17.13 -5.26
C TYR A 287 7.17 -15.83 -5.83
N PHE A 288 7.54 -15.88 -7.08
CA PHE A 288 8.10 -14.77 -7.84
C PHE A 288 7.43 -14.73 -9.21
N ARG A 289 7.00 -13.54 -9.62
CA ARG A 289 6.62 -13.28 -11.01
C ARG A 289 7.07 -11.89 -11.42
N ASN A 290 7.76 -11.80 -12.55
CA ASN A 290 8.06 -10.54 -13.22
C ASN A 290 7.41 -10.60 -14.60
N ILE A 291 6.37 -9.80 -14.79
CA ILE A 291 5.57 -9.79 -16.00
C ILE A 291 5.50 -8.37 -16.54
N SER A 292 5.61 -8.21 -17.85
CA SER A 292 5.40 -6.93 -18.52
C SER A 292 4.55 -7.08 -19.78
N SER A 293 3.83 -6.02 -20.09
CA SER A 293 2.97 -5.91 -21.25
C SER A 293 3.19 -4.58 -21.96
N SER A 294 2.94 -4.58 -23.26
CA SER A 294 2.96 -3.39 -24.12
C SER A 294 1.86 -3.54 -25.17
N ASN A 295 1.02 -2.51 -25.32
CA ASN A 295 -0.08 -2.48 -26.29
C ASN A 295 -0.93 -3.78 -26.27
N ASP A 296 -1.42 -4.17 -25.10
CA ASP A 296 -2.21 -5.39 -24.82
C ASP A 296 -1.50 -6.74 -24.97
N ILE A 297 -0.22 -6.76 -25.36
CA ILE A 297 0.54 -7.99 -25.56
C ILE A 297 1.49 -8.19 -24.38
N ILE A 298 1.54 -9.41 -23.84
CA ILE A 298 2.58 -9.80 -22.87
C ILE A 298 3.93 -9.83 -23.58
N ALA A 299 4.83 -8.92 -23.20
CA ALA A 299 6.16 -8.79 -23.78
C ALA A 299 7.20 -9.66 -23.02
N TYR A 300 6.97 -9.90 -21.73
CA TYR A 300 7.85 -10.69 -20.88
C TYR A 300 7.06 -11.33 -19.74
N ASP A 301 7.34 -12.59 -19.41
CA ASP A 301 6.81 -13.26 -18.23
C ASP A 301 7.82 -14.26 -17.69
N LYS A 302 8.25 -14.06 -16.45
CA LYS A 302 9.13 -14.98 -15.72
C LYS A 302 8.51 -15.32 -14.38
N VAL A 303 8.25 -16.60 -14.18
CA VAL A 303 7.72 -17.17 -12.93
C VAL A 303 8.82 -17.97 -12.23
N GLY A 304 8.82 -17.97 -10.89
CA GLY A 304 9.72 -18.79 -10.09
C GLY A 304 9.11 -19.08 -8.72
N ASN A 305 9.32 -20.30 -8.21
CA ASN A 305 8.71 -20.78 -6.96
C ASN A 305 9.75 -21.25 -5.93
N ALA A 306 11.03 -20.93 -6.13
CA ALA A 306 12.11 -21.44 -5.29
C ALA A 306 12.45 -20.44 -4.16
N CYS A 307 12.48 -20.92 -2.91
CA CYS A 307 13.03 -20.21 -1.76
C CYS A 307 14.56 -20.21 -1.71
N ASN A 308 15.21 -20.97 -2.60
CA ASN A 308 16.65 -21.06 -2.64
C ASN A 308 17.21 -19.87 -3.42
N GLY A 309 17.86 -18.96 -2.70
CA GLY A 309 19.07 -18.36 -3.24
C GLY A 309 20.03 -19.48 -3.63
N GLU A 310 20.77 -19.30 -4.72
CA GLU A 310 21.90 -20.16 -5.05
C GLU A 310 22.75 -20.37 -3.79
N ARG A 311 22.65 -21.55 -3.17
CA ARG A 311 23.76 -22.07 -2.36
C ARG A 311 24.84 -22.41 -3.37
N THR A 312 25.70 -21.45 -3.68
CA THR A 312 27.01 -21.78 -4.24
C THR A 312 27.69 -22.70 -3.24
N ASP A 313 27.75 -23.97 -3.61
CA ASP A 313 28.44 -25.04 -2.91
C ASP A 313 29.88 -24.58 -2.66
N SER A 314 30.21 -24.37 -1.39
CA SER A 314 31.57 -24.15 -0.95
C SER A 314 32.33 -25.47 -1.02
N ARG A 315 32.79 -25.82 -2.22
CA ARG A 315 33.89 -26.78 -2.41
C ARG A 315 34.96 -26.18 -3.31
N LEU A 316 36.12 -26.01 -2.70
CA LEU A 316 37.40 -25.58 -3.25
C LEU A 316 37.65 -26.12 -4.68
N GLY A 317 38.00 -25.23 -5.59
CA GLY A 317 38.62 -25.52 -6.87
C GLY A 317 39.24 -24.25 -7.44
N TYR A 318 40.52 -24.03 -7.14
CA TYR A 318 41.33 -23.02 -7.80
C TYR A 318 41.33 -23.26 -9.32
N GLU A 319 40.71 -22.39 -10.10
CA GLU A 319 41.15 -22.12 -11.47
C GLU A 319 40.89 -20.65 -11.85
N ILE A 320 41.99 -19.97 -12.18
CA ILE A 320 42.02 -18.63 -12.74
C ILE A 320 41.54 -18.73 -14.19
N ARG A 321 40.35 -18.20 -14.52
CA ARG A 321 40.00 -17.85 -15.89
C ARG A 321 39.42 -16.44 -15.97
N ARG A 322 40.21 -15.55 -16.57
CA ARG A 322 39.79 -14.22 -17.04
C ARG A 322 38.57 -14.36 -17.96
N TRP A 323 37.49 -13.68 -17.64
CA TRP A 323 36.42 -13.37 -18.59
C TRP A 323 36.27 -11.85 -18.67
N LEU A 324 36.52 -11.32 -19.86
CA LEU A 324 36.25 -9.94 -20.25
C LEU A 324 34.73 -9.69 -20.27
N PRO A 325 34.27 -8.46 -19.98
CA PRO A 325 32.85 -8.13 -20.07
C PRO A 325 32.40 -8.14 -21.54
N SER A 326 31.39 -8.96 -21.84
CA SER A 326 30.65 -8.90 -23.09
C SER A 326 29.83 -7.60 -23.14
N THR A 327 30.16 -6.76 -24.10
CA THR A 327 29.45 -5.53 -24.47
C THR A 327 28.04 -5.86 -24.96
N ALA A 328 27.02 -5.49 -24.20
CA ALA A 328 25.66 -5.39 -24.72
C ALA A 328 25.55 -4.11 -25.56
N ARG A 329 25.21 -4.27 -26.85
CA ARG A 329 24.85 -3.19 -27.76
C ARG A 329 23.71 -2.37 -27.15
N LYS A 330 23.95 -1.07 -26.98
CA LYS A 330 22.89 -0.07 -26.89
C LYS A 330 22.47 0.27 -28.32
N ASP A 331 21.19 0.09 -28.65
CA ASP A 331 20.60 0.76 -29.81
C ASP A 331 20.40 2.24 -29.45
N PRO A 332 20.93 3.20 -30.24
CA PRO A 332 20.79 4.62 -29.99
C PRO A 332 19.68 5.20 -30.86
N LEU A 333 18.51 5.48 -30.28
CA LEU A 333 17.54 6.41 -30.85
C LEU A 333 16.86 7.13 -29.68
N ALA A 334 16.83 8.46 -29.76
CA ALA A 334 16.19 9.43 -28.84
C ALA A 334 17.03 10.12 -27.75
N SER A 335 18.36 10.25 -27.89
CA SER A 335 19.17 11.12 -27.00
C SER A 335 19.86 12.33 -27.65
N ASP A 336 19.77 12.50 -28.97
CA ASP A 336 20.56 13.53 -29.67
C ASP A 336 19.79 14.81 -30.04
N GLU A 337 18.47 14.89 -29.83
CA GLU A 337 17.70 16.13 -30.11
C GLU A 337 17.58 17.10 -28.92
N LEU A 338 18.17 16.78 -27.76
CA LEU A 338 18.09 17.62 -26.55
C LEU A 338 19.40 18.35 -26.19
N LYS A 339 20.46 18.22 -27.02
CA LYS A 339 21.74 18.91 -26.79
C LYS A 339 22.01 20.11 -27.70
N GLU A 340 21.18 20.38 -28.70
CA GLU A 340 21.46 21.40 -29.72
C GLU A 340 20.72 22.74 -29.51
N LYS A 341 20.17 23.02 -28.31
CA LYS A 341 19.48 24.29 -28.01
C LYS A 341 20.02 25.06 -26.79
N HIS A 342 21.24 24.79 -26.33
CA HIS A 342 21.86 25.53 -25.23
C HIS A 342 23.17 26.26 -25.56
N GLU A 343 23.53 26.36 -26.84
CA GLU A 343 24.52 27.33 -27.31
C GLU A 343 23.86 28.19 -28.39
N ILE A 344 23.36 29.35 -28.00
CA ILE A 344 23.26 30.63 -28.74
C ILE A 344 22.49 31.57 -27.81
N LEU A 345 23.22 32.40 -27.08
CA LEU A 345 22.90 33.76 -26.62
C LEU A 345 23.85 34.11 -25.46
N SER A 346 25.09 34.43 -25.82
CA SER A 346 25.97 35.23 -24.98
C SER A 346 26.67 36.24 -25.89
N TYR A 347 26.03 37.40 -26.07
CA TYR A 347 26.63 38.74 -26.23
C TYR A 347 25.55 39.79 -25.99
#